data_AF-A0A179I3K4-F1
#
_entry.id   AF-A0A179I3K4-F1
#
_cell.length_a   1.000
_cell.length_b   1.000
_cell.length_c   1.000
_cell.angle_alpha   90.00
_cell.angle_beta   90.00
_cell.angle_gamma   90.00
#
_symmetry.space_group_name_H-M   'P 1'
#
loop_
_entity.id
_entity.type
_entity.pdbx_description
1 polymer ?
#
loop_
_entity_poly.entity_id
_entity_poly.type
_entity_poly.pdbx_seq_one_letter_code
_entity_poly.pdbx_strand_id
1 'polypeptide(L)'
;MFTTAAQLLDLTDSMSFSSSDAERWTRARRRIADRTALVLEKLMVVLRDGRKLVGVLRSWDQFANIVLQSTTERIFAPQATAKTPSSESEAPAAAAAAPRGLYADIFHGIFLVRGENVLLLGEIDLDKDDLPPAGFELGAADVVGRLADEARAAEKRRDKTRGRKLARLGFEGDGAGEIVLL
;
A
#
# COMPACT_ATOMS: atom_id res chain seq x y z
N MET A 1 -8.47 -9.48 -38.58
CA MET A 1 -7.96 -10.86 -38.54
C MET A 1 -7.42 -11.12 -37.16
N PHE A 2 -8.11 -11.96 -36.39
CA PHE A 2 -7.82 -12.29 -35.00
C PHE A 2 -6.75 -13.39 -34.97
N THR A 3 -5.61 -13.14 -34.34
CA THR A 3 -4.66 -14.20 -33.98
C THR A 3 -4.65 -14.37 -32.46
N THR A 4 -4.81 -15.62 -32.05
CA THR A 4 -5.14 -16.11 -30.72
C THR A 4 -3.94 -16.07 -29.78
N ALA A 5 -4.14 -15.49 -28.58
CA ALA A 5 -3.16 -15.44 -27.49
C ALA A 5 -2.86 -16.80 -26.83
N ALA A 6 -3.39 -17.91 -27.37
CA ALA A 6 -3.32 -19.24 -26.78
C ALA A 6 -2.02 -20.00 -27.06
N GLN A 7 -1.19 -19.57 -28.03
CA GLN A 7 0.05 -20.28 -28.38
C GLN A 7 1.27 -19.88 -27.53
N LEU A 8 1.13 -18.96 -26.56
CA LEU A 8 2.26 -18.47 -25.75
C LEU A 8 2.31 -19.06 -24.33
N LEU A 9 1.31 -19.86 -23.94
CA LEU A 9 1.24 -20.49 -22.61
C LEU A 9 1.72 -21.95 -22.57
N ASP A 10 2.16 -22.53 -23.68
CA ASP A 10 2.46 -23.98 -23.80
C ASP A 10 3.96 -24.33 -23.70
N LEU A 11 4.78 -23.43 -23.15
CA LEU A 11 6.24 -23.63 -23.03
C LEU A 11 6.72 -23.68 -21.57
N THR A 12 5.81 -23.80 -20.59
CA THR A 12 6.18 -23.83 -19.16
C THR A 12 6.57 -25.19 -18.64
N ASP A 13 6.57 -26.25 -19.44
CA ASP A 13 6.94 -27.58 -18.97
C ASP A 13 8.09 -28.17 -19.80
N SER A 14 9.16 -28.55 -19.10
CA SER A 14 10.43 -29.12 -19.56
C SER A 14 11.54 -28.14 -19.96
N MET A 15 12.26 -27.61 -18.97
CA MET A 15 13.69 -27.34 -19.13
C MET A 15 14.40 -27.26 -17.77
N SER A 16 15.30 -28.21 -17.53
CA SER A 16 16.22 -28.22 -16.39
C SER A 16 17.13 -26.98 -16.42
N PHE A 17 17.13 -26.22 -15.32
CA PHE A 17 17.69 -24.88 -15.25
C PHE A 17 19.22 -24.89 -15.01
N SER A 18 20.00 -24.33 -15.94
CA SER A 18 21.43 -24.03 -15.70
C SER A 18 21.62 -22.56 -15.31
N SER A 19 22.67 -22.25 -14.53
CA SER A 19 22.99 -20.88 -14.09
C SER A 19 23.19 -19.88 -15.25
N SER A 20 23.64 -20.36 -16.41
CA SER A 20 23.80 -19.56 -17.63
C SER A 20 22.48 -19.23 -18.33
N ASP A 21 21.45 -20.07 -18.16
CA ASP A 21 20.11 -19.81 -18.71
C ASP A 21 19.38 -18.74 -17.88
N ALA A 22 19.62 -18.68 -16.57
CA ALA A 22 19.09 -17.65 -15.68
C ALA A 22 19.52 -16.22 -16.09
N GLU A 23 20.79 -16.05 -16.46
CA GLU A 23 21.35 -14.77 -16.90
C GLU A 23 20.85 -14.34 -18.30
N ARG A 24 20.56 -15.33 -19.15
CA ARG A 24 20.01 -15.11 -20.49
C ARG A 24 18.52 -14.76 -20.42
N TRP A 25 17.79 -15.38 -19.50
CA TRP A 25 16.41 -15.08 -19.16
C TRP A 25 16.24 -13.69 -18.53
N THR A 26 17.13 -13.29 -17.62
CA THR A 26 17.11 -11.94 -17.03
C THR A 26 17.42 -10.85 -18.05
N ARG A 27 18.40 -11.07 -18.94
CA ARG A 27 18.69 -10.16 -20.06
C ARG A 27 17.57 -10.10 -21.11
N ALA A 28 16.90 -11.22 -21.39
CA ALA A 28 15.76 -11.27 -22.31
C ALA A 28 14.52 -10.57 -21.73
N ARG A 29 14.22 -10.77 -20.43
CA ARG A 29 13.19 -10.01 -19.70
C ARG A 29 13.44 -8.51 -19.74
N ARG A 30 14.68 -8.07 -19.55
CA ARG A 30 15.06 -6.65 -19.60
C ARG A 30 14.85 -6.06 -21.01
N ARG A 31 15.14 -6.80 -22.08
CA ARG A 31 14.91 -6.36 -23.47
C ARG A 31 13.44 -6.36 -23.93
N ILE A 32 12.60 -7.24 -23.39
CA ILE A 32 11.15 -7.27 -23.68
C ILE A 32 10.41 -6.19 -22.86
N ALA A 33 10.87 -5.92 -21.63
CA ALA A 33 10.39 -4.81 -20.80
C ALA A 33 10.70 -3.43 -21.44
N ASP A 34 11.87 -3.27 -22.08
CA ASP A 34 12.27 -1.99 -22.67
C ASP A 34 11.51 -1.57 -23.94
N ARG A 35 10.92 -2.51 -24.69
CA ARG A 35 10.33 -2.22 -26.03
C ARG A 35 8.80 -2.29 -26.07
N THR A 36 8.20 -2.77 -24.99
CA THR A 36 6.76 -2.81 -24.72
C THR A 36 6.54 -2.35 -23.28
N ALA A 37 7.09 -1.19 -22.96
CA ALA A 37 6.80 -0.48 -21.72
C ALA A 37 5.33 0.01 -21.78
N LEU A 38 4.39 -0.92 -21.59
CA LEU A 38 3.27 -0.62 -20.71
C LEU A 38 3.93 -0.29 -19.38
N VAL A 39 4.16 1.00 -19.12
CA VAL A 39 4.72 1.52 -17.87
C VAL A 39 3.71 1.14 -16.79
N LEU A 40 3.92 -0.03 -16.20
CA LEU A 40 3.06 -0.55 -15.16
C LEU A 40 3.60 -0.03 -13.83
N GLU A 41 3.23 1.20 -13.51
CA GLU A 41 3.55 1.82 -12.22
C GLU A 41 2.83 1.09 -11.09
N LYS A 42 3.62 0.70 -10.08
CA LYS A 42 3.08 0.25 -8.80
C LYS A 42 2.70 1.51 -8.03
N LEU A 43 1.43 1.61 -7.64
CA LEU A 43 0.88 2.75 -6.93
C LEU A 43 0.47 2.36 -5.51
N MET A 44 0.69 3.29 -4.57
CA MET A 44 0.01 3.32 -3.29
C MET A 44 -1.20 4.24 -3.43
N VAL A 45 -2.39 3.73 -3.14
CA VAL A 45 -3.64 4.48 -3.11
C VAL A 45 -4.17 4.50 -1.68
N VAL A 46 -4.38 5.69 -1.13
CA VAL A 46 -5.06 5.86 0.16
C VAL A 46 -6.50 6.23 -0.10
N LEU A 47 -7.41 5.50 0.55
CA LEU A 47 -8.84 5.71 0.44
C LEU A 47 -9.36 6.62 1.57
N ARG A 48 -10.55 7.21 1.37
CA ARG A 48 -11.23 8.03 2.39
C ARG A 48 -11.64 7.27 3.65
N ASP A 49 -11.65 5.94 3.63
CA ASP A 49 -11.86 5.12 4.82
C ASP A 49 -10.57 4.84 5.60
N GLY A 50 -9.42 5.37 5.12
CA GLY A 50 -8.11 5.20 5.72
C GLY A 50 -7.43 3.87 5.35
N ARG A 51 -7.97 3.12 4.39
CA ARG A 51 -7.29 1.93 3.84
C ARG A 51 -6.18 2.34 2.88
N LYS A 52 -5.11 1.56 2.87
CA LYS A 52 -3.94 1.77 2.02
C LYS A 52 -3.82 0.57 1.09
N LEU A 53 -4.04 0.80 -0.19
CA LEU A 53 -3.95 -0.21 -1.24
C LEU A 53 -2.65 -0.03 -2.00
N VAL A 54 -1.93 -1.11 -2.23
CA VAL A 54 -0.72 -1.14 -3.04
C VAL A 54 -0.99 -2.09 -4.21
N GLY A 55 -0.87 -1.61 -5.44
CA GLY A 55 -1.17 -2.44 -6.60
C GLY A 55 -0.59 -1.86 -7.87
N VAL A 56 -0.69 -2.61 -8.96
CA VAL A 56 -0.18 -2.16 -10.25
C VAL A 56 -1.32 -1.52 -11.03
N LEU A 57 -1.16 -0.27 -11.45
CA LEU A 57 -2.18 0.44 -12.21
C LEU A 57 -2.42 -0.24 -13.56
N ARG A 58 -3.69 -0.38 -13.94
CA ARG A 58 -4.11 -0.92 -15.24
C ARG A 58 -4.89 0.06 -16.07
N SER A 59 -5.79 0.79 -15.44
CA SER A 59 -6.55 1.85 -16.10
C SER A 59 -6.98 2.89 -15.08
N TRP A 60 -7.11 4.13 -15.56
CA TRP A 60 -7.62 5.27 -14.82
C TRP A 60 -8.55 6.06 -15.76
N ASP A 61 -9.54 6.74 -15.20
CA ASP A 61 -10.40 7.66 -15.92
C ASP A 61 -10.34 9.09 -15.35
N GLN A 62 -10.89 10.07 -16.06
CA GLN A 62 -10.90 11.48 -15.64
C GLN A 62 -11.62 11.74 -14.29
N PHE A 63 -12.41 10.79 -13.80
CA PHE A 63 -13.10 10.85 -12.51
C PHE A 63 -12.31 10.15 -11.40
N ALA A 64 -11.09 9.71 -11.71
CA ALA A 64 -10.21 8.93 -10.85
C ALA A 64 -10.72 7.55 -10.45
N ASN A 65 -11.61 6.95 -11.24
CA ASN A 65 -11.90 5.52 -11.10
C ASN A 65 -10.67 4.73 -11.57
N ILE A 66 -10.17 3.85 -10.71
CA ILE A 66 -8.90 3.14 -10.92
C ILE A 66 -9.14 1.64 -10.93
N VAL A 67 -8.49 0.95 -11.88
CA VAL A 67 -8.33 -0.49 -11.85
C VAL A 67 -6.90 -0.84 -11.43
N LEU A 68 -6.78 -1.52 -10.29
CA LEU A 68 -5.52 -2.06 -9.77
C LEU A 68 -5.49 -3.57 -9.98
N GLN A 69 -4.36 -4.09 -10.44
CA GLN A 69 -4.07 -5.52 -10.47
C GLN A 69 -3.03 -5.87 -9.39
N SER A 70 -3.12 -7.10 -8.88
CA SER A 70 -2.24 -7.61 -7.83
C SER A 70 -2.24 -6.72 -6.60
N THR A 71 -3.43 -6.27 -6.22
CA THR A 71 -3.65 -5.35 -5.12
C THR A 71 -3.44 -6.05 -3.80
N THR A 72 -2.64 -5.42 -2.96
CA THR A 72 -2.37 -5.77 -1.57
C THR A 72 -2.86 -4.63 -0.69
N GLU A 73 -3.68 -4.94 0.30
CA GLU A 73 -4.04 -3.98 1.34
C GLU A 73 -3.01 -4.02 2.46
N ARG A 74 -2.41 -2.88 2.76
CA ARG A 74 -1.44 -2.73 3.85
C ARG A 74 -2.13 -2.14 5.07
N ILE A 75 -2.21 -2.93 6.13
CA ILE A 75 -2.81 -2.54 7.42
C ILE A 75 -1.69 -2.17 8.38
N PHE A 76 -1.85 -1.05 9.07
CA PHE A 76 -0.93 -0.58 10.11
C PHE A 76 -1.64 -0.57 11.45
N ALA A 77 -1.03 -1.21 12.44
CA ALA A 77 -1.45 -1.18 13.83
C ALA A 77 -0.38 -0.46 14.66
N PRO A 78 -0.49 0.87 14.83
CA PRO A 78 0.44 1.62 15.67
C PRO A 78 0.27 1.20 17.13
N GLN A 79 1.38 0.94 17.82
CA GLN A 79 1.38 0.77 19.27
C GLN A 79 1.46 2.15 19.93
N ALA A 80 0.58 2.38 20.91
CA ALA A 80 0.45 3.67 21.61
C ALA A 80 1.71 4.14 22.35
N THR A 81 2.74 3.29 22.43
CA THR A 81 4.03 3.55 23.07
C THR A 81 4.95 4.48 22.26
N ALA A 82 4.64 4.75 21.00
CA ALA A 82 5.48 5.57 20.11
C ALA A 82 4.87 6.96 19.80
N LYS A 83 4.67 7.81 20.82
CA LYS A 83 4.62 9.26 20.57
C LYS A 83 6.05 9.73 20.26
N THR A 84 6.34 10.01 18.99
CA THR A 84 7.64 10.51 18.51
C THR A 84 8.08 11.76 19.28
N PRO A 85 9.35 11.84 19.76
CA PRO A 85 9.95 13.11 20.16
C PRO A 85 10.08 13.99 18.91
N SER A 86 9.43 15.14 18.96
CA SER A 86 9.49 16.18 17.93
C SER A 86 10.89 16.81 17.89
N SER A 87 11.68 16.52 16.86
CA SER A 87 12.58 17.46 16.14
C SER A 87 13.62 16.70 15.33
N GLU A 88 13.60 16.94 14.02
CA GLU A 88 14.77 17.08 13.14
C GLU A 88 16.05 16.31 13.53
N SER A 89 16.26 15.14 12.92
CA SER A 89 17.63 14.72 12.58
C SER A 89 17.60 13.80 11.37
N GLU A 90 18.31 14.24 10.34
CA GLU A 90 18.55 13.57 9.07
C GLU A 90 19.05 12.13 9.26
N ALA A 91 18.60 11.24 8.38
CA ALA A 91 19.08 9.86 8.25
C ALA A 91 20.62 9.85 8.04
N PRO A 92 21.37 8.77 8.39
CA PRO A 92 20.94 7.40 8.14
C PRO A 92 21.33 6.33 9.18
N ALA A 93 20.77 5.15 8.96
CA ALA A 93 21.28 3.81 9.27
C ALA A 93 20.27 2.96 10.08
N ALA A 94 19.81 1.93 9.39
CA ALA A 94 19.06 0.80 9.89
C ALA A 94 19.67 0.23 11.19
N ALA A 95 18.92 0.30 12.30
CA ALA A 95 18.76 -0.76 13.30
C ALA A 95 18.17 -0.20 14.61
N ALA A 96 17.02 -0.76 15.02
CA ALA A 96 16.57 -0.84 16.41
C ALA A 96 16.15 0.47 17.14
N ALA A 97 15.45 1.38 16.47
CA ALA A 97 14.43 2.16 17.18
C ALA A 97 13.25 1.23 17.44
N ALA A 98 12.83 1.06 18.71
CA ALA A 98 11.79 0.11 19.13
C ALA A 98 10.58 0.09 18.17
N PRO A 99 9.99 -1.08 17.90
CA PRO A 99 8.88 -1.19 16.97
C PRO A 99 7.74 -0.25 17.40
N ARG A 100 7.47 0.74 16.56
CA ARG A 100 6.34 1.68 16.67
C ARG A 100 5.01 0.99 16.43
N GLY A 101 5.00 -0.18 15.79
CA GLY A 101 3.78 -0.93 15.53
C GLY A 101 4.01 -2.21 14.74
N LEU A 102 2.90 -2.88 14.44
CA LEU A 102 2.87 -4.02 13.52
C LEU A 102 2.21 -3.60 12.21
N TYR A 103 2.65 -4.19 11.10
CA TYR A 103 1.98 -4.06 9.80
C TYR A 103 1.70 -5.43 9.20
N ALA A 104 0.69 -5.51 8.34
CA ALA A 104 0.35 -6.72 7.60
C ALA A 104 -0.12 -6.38 6.19
N ASP A 105 0.24 -7.25 5.25
CA ASP A 105 -0.09 -7.14 3.84
C ASP A 105 -1.10 -8.24 3.48
N ILE A 106 -2.29 -7.87 2.99
CA ILE A 106 -3.37 -8.78 2.63
C ILE A 106 -3.60 -8.74 1.12
N PHE A 107 -3.40 -9.86 0.44
CA PHE A 107 -3.59 -9.95 -1.01
C PHE A 107 -5.07 -10.05 -1.39
N HIS A 108 -5.46 -9.25 -2.38
CA HIS A 108 -6.86 -9.10 -2.82
C HIS A 108 -7.08 -9.32 -4.32
N GLY A 109 -6.03 -9.36 -5.15
CA GLY A 109 -6.16 -9.60 -6.60
C GLY A 109 -6.49 -8.35 -7.40
N ILE A 110 -7.65 -8.31 -8.08
CA ILE A 110 -8.05 -7.18 -8.93
C ILE A 110 -9.04 -6.30 -8.17
N PHE A 111 -8.76 -4.99 -8.13
CA PHE A 111 -9.60 -4.00 -7.46
C PHE A 111 -10.10 -2.95 -8.46
N LEU A 112 -11.40 -2.67 -8.42
CA LEU A 112 -12.00 -1.50 -9.05
C LEU A 112 -12.33 -0.49 -7.96
N VAL A 113 -11.59 0.62 -7.91
CA VAL A 113 -11.77 1.70 -6.95
C VAL A 113 -12.54 2.83 -7.61
N ARG A 114 -13.61 3.27 -6.96
CA ARG A 114 -14.38 4.45 -7.38
C ARG A 114 -13.62 5.72 -7.00
N GLY A 115 -13.49 6.66 -7.92
CA GLY A 115 -12.60 7.82 -7.78
C GLY A 115 -13.00 8.80 -6.69
N GLU A 116 -14.28 8.87 -6.34
CA GLU A 116 -14.72 9.64 -5.17
C GLU A 116 -14.11 9.14 -3.87
N ASN A 117 -13.74 7.86 -3.76
CA ASN A 117 -13.15 7.27 -2.56
C ASN A 117 -11.63 7.39 -2.50
N VAL A 118 -10.99 7.81 -3.60
CA VAL A 118 -9.55 8.06 -3.65
C VAL A 118 -9.25 9.35 -2.90
N LEU A 119 -8.39 9.28 -1.90
CA LEU A 119 -7.89 10.46 -1.17
C LEU A 119 -6.60 10.97 -1.82
N LEU A 120 -5.62 10.09 -1.96
CA LEU A 120 -4.36 10.37 -2.65
C LEU A 120 -3.81 9.09 -3.26
N LEU A 121 -2.97 9.26 -4.28
CA LEU A 121 -2.21 8.19 -4.91
C LEU A 121 -0.78 8.66 -5.13
N GLY A 122 0.17 7.73 -5.07
CA GLY A 122 1.58 8.00 -5.32
C GLY A 122 2.28 6.79 -5.89
N GLU A 123 3.23 7.03 -6.80
CA GLU A 123 4.11 6.00 -7.33
C GLU A 123 5.02 5.44 -6.24
N ILE A 124 5.20 4.14 -6.27
CA ILE A 124 6.05 3.40 -5.35
C ILE A 124 7.36 3.07 -6.04
N ASP A 125 8.46 3.37 -5.35
CA ASP A 125 9.79 2.89 -5.72
C ASP A 125 9.92 1.40 -5.38
N LEU A 126 10.06 0.57 -6.41
CA LEU A 126 10.10 -0.89 -6.29
C LEU A 126 11.26 -1.37 -5.40
N ASP A 127 12.39 -0.67 -5.39
CA ASP A 127 13.55 -1.07 -4.61
C ASP A 127 13.39 -0.75 -3.11
N LYS A 128 12.55 0.24 -2.78
CA LYS A 128 12.30 0.67 -1.39
C LYS A 128 11.10 -0.01 -0.74
N ASP A 129 10.11 -0.45 -1.50
CA ASP A 129 8.88 -1.05 -0.96
C ASP A 129 9.07 -2.48 -0.43
N ASP A 130 10.15 -3.16 -0.84
CA ASP A 130 10.53 -4.46 -0.28
C ASP A 130 11.07 -4.34 1.16
N LEU A 131 11.40 -3.13 1.60
CA LEU A 131 11.82 -2.86 2.97
C LEU A 131 10.60 -2.59 3.86
N PRO A 132 10.55 -3.18 5.07
CA PRO A 132 9.51 -2.84 6.03
C PRO A 132 9.56 -1.34 6.35
N PRO A 133 8.40 -0.66 6.41
CA PRO A 133 8.36 0.76 6.74
C PRO A 133 9.00 1.01 8.11
N ALA A 134 9.74 2.12 8.21
CA ALA A 134 10.59 2.40 9.37
C ALA A 134 9.81 2.37 10.70
N GLY A 135 10.19 1.45 11.60
CA GLY A 135 9.56 1.27 12.91
C GLY A 135 8.33 0.36 12.90
N PHE A 136 8.00 -0.31 11.80
CA PHE A 136 6.95 -1.33 11.78
C PHE A 136 7.52 -2.73 11.52
N GLU A 137 7.05 -3.72 12.26
CA GLU A 137 7.40 -5.13 12.07
C GLU A 137 6.26 -5.90 11.42
N LEU A 138 6.60 -6.92 10.63
CA LEU A 138 5.60 -7.76 9.98
C LEU A 138 4.86 -8.60 11.03
N GLY A 139 3.56 -8.39 11.14
CA GLY A 139 2.67 -9.13 12.04
C GLY A 139 1.72 -10.07 11.28
N ALA A 140 1.13 -11.01 12.01
CA ALA A 140 0.06 -11.85 11.46
C ALA A 140 -1.17 -11.00 11.11
N ALA A 141 -1.74 -11.20 9.92
CA ALA A 141 -2.85 -10.40 9.40
C ALA A 141 -4.05 -10.33 10.37
N ASP A 142 -4.40 -11.44 11.02
CA ASP A 142 -5.50 -11.49 11.98
C ASP A 142 -5.23 -10.62 13.23
N VAL A 143 -4.00 -10.61 13.72
CA VAL A 143 -3.61 -9.86 14.91
C VAL A 143 -3.53 -8.37 14.59
N VAL A 144 -2.90 -8.02 13.47
CA VAL A 144 -2.77 -6.63 13.01
C VAL A 144 -4.14 -6.04 12.68
N GLY A 145 -5.02 -6.81 12.02
CA GLY A 145 -6.39 -6.41 11.73
C GLY A 145 -7.16 -6.06 13.01
N ARG A 146 -7.15 -6.95 14.02
CA ARG A 146 -7.79 -6.69 15.31
C ARG A 146 -7.26 -5.44 16.00
N LEU A 147 -5.94 -5.28 16.06
CA LEU A 147 -5.31 -4.11 16.68
C LEU A 147 -5.64 -2.81 15.92
N ALA A 148 -5.66 -2.85 14.59
CA ALA A 148 -6.03 -1.71 13.77
C ALA A 148 -7.50 -1.32 13.94
N ASP A 149 -8.41 -2.30 14.02
CA ASP A 149 -9.83 -2.07 14.27
C ASP A 149 -10.08 -1.49 15.67
N GLU A 150 -9.40 -2.02 16.69
CA GLU A 150 -9.44 -1.48 18.05
C GLU A 150 -8.92 -0.04 18.11
N ALA A 151 -7.81 0.25 17.43
CA ALA A 151 -7.23 1.59 17.36
C ALA A 151 -8.17 2.58 16.65
N ARG A 152 -8.72 2.22 15.48
CA ARG A 152 -9.70 3.02 14.74
C ARG A 152 -10.97 3.28 15.55
N ALA A 153 -11.46 2.27 16.27
CA ALA A 153 -12.62 2.41 17.15
C ALA A 153 -12.33 3.34 18.33
N ALA A 154 -11.14 3.25 18.93
CA ALA A 154 -10.71 4.12 20.02
C ALA A 154 -10.55 5.58 19.57
N GLU A 155 -9.95 5.80 18.40
CA GLU A 155 -9.81 7.11 17.76
C GLU A 155 -11.17 7.74 17.48
N LYS A 156 -12.08 7.01 16.81
CA LYS A 156 -13.45 7.50 16.56
C LYS A 156 -14.19 7.88 17.85
N ARG A 157 -13.99 7.15 18.95
CA ARG A 157 -14.56 7.49 20.27
C ARG A 157 -13.93 8.75 20.86
N ARG A 158 -12.62 8.89 20.75
CA ARG A 158 -11.86 10.06 21.21
C ARG A 158 -12.32 11.31 20.45
N ASP A 159 -12.42 11.22 19.14
CA ASP A 159 -12.77 12.35 18.29
C ASP A 159 -14.23 12.76 18.46
N LYS A 160 -15.15 11.80 18.65
CA LYS A 160 -16.54 12.10 19.05
C LYS A 160 -16.60 12.82 20.40
N THR A 161 -15.75 12.44 21.35
CA THR A 161 -15.69 13.10 22.67
C THR A 161 -15.07 14.48 22.57
N ARG A 162 -14.00 14.64 21.78
CA ARG A 162 -13.36 15.92 21.49
C ARG A 162 -14.33 16.87 20.79
N GLY A 163 -15.02 16.41 19.76
CA GLY A 163 -16.05 17.17 19.05
C GLY A 163 -17.17 17.65 19.96
N ARG A 164 -17.67 16.79 20.87
CA ARG A 164 -18.66 17.21 21.89
C ARG A 164 -18.16 18.29 22.84
N LYS A 165 -16.88 18.23 23.23
CA LYS A 165 -16.27 19.25 24.11
C LYS A 165 -16.09 20.58 23.37
N LEU A 166 -15.61 20.51 22.13
CA LEU A 166 -15.39 21.68 21.27
C LEU A 166 -16.71 22.36 20.87
N ALA A 167 -17.76 21.59 20.60
CA ALA A 167 -19.09 22.11 20.31
C ALA A 167 -19.65 22.97 21.46
N ARG A 168 -19.37 22.60 22.72
CA ARG A 168 -19.76 23.42 23.89
C ARG A 168 -19.05 24.77 23.95
N LEU A 169 -17.92 24.90 23.26
CA LEU A 169 -17.12 26.13 23.18
C LEU A 169 -17.44 26.95 21.92
N GLY A 170 -18.48 26.57 21.16
CA GLY A 170 -18.88 27.27 19.93
C GLY A 170 -18.07 26.86 18.69
N PHE A 171 -17.25 25.82 18.75
CA PHE A 171 -16.57 25.27 17.58
C PHE A 171 -17.46 24.25 16.87
N GLU A 172 -17.75 24.50 15.60
CA GLU A 172 -18.33 23.49 14.72
C GLU A 172 -17.19 22.67 14.12
N GLY A 173 -17.19 21.37 14.41
CA GLY A 173 -16.28 20.44 13.77
C GLY A 173 -16.82 20.13 12.37
N ASP A 174 -16.12 20.58 11.34
CA ASP A 174 -16.39 20.11 9.99
C ASP A 174 -16.00 18.63 9.97
N GLY A 175 -16.97 17.73 9.83
CA GLY A 175 -16.76 16.27 9.87
C GLY A 175 -15.94 15.72 8.70
N ALA A 176 -15.32 16.61 7.91
CA ALA A 176 -14.60 16.34 6.70
C ALA A 176 -13.12 16.03 7.00
N GLY A 177 -12.84 14.76 7.31
CA GLY A 177 -11.60 14.13 6.84
C GLY A 177 -10.32 14.31 7.67
N GLU A 178 -10.37 14.18 9.00
CA GLU A 178 -9.14 13.83 9.74
C GLU A 178 -8.82 12.34 9.53
N ILE A 179 -8.22 12.01 8.38
CA ILE A 179 -7.40 10.79 8.24
C ILE A 179 -5.98 11.23 8.49
N VAL A 180 -5.42 10.86 9.64
CA VAL A 180 -4.00 11.08 9.90
C VAL A 180 -3.23 10.08 9.05
N LEU A 181 -2.45 10.59 8.09
CA LEU A 181 -1.48 9.82 7.33
C LEU A 181 -0.29 9.50 8.27
N LEU A 182 -0.47 8.48 9.12
CA LEU A 182 0.60 7.91 9.94
C LEU A 182 1.32 6.77 9.22
#